data_AF-A0A1B2DIW3-F1
#
_entry.id   AF-A0A1B2DIW3-F1
#
_cell.length_a   1.000
_cell.length_b   1.000
_cell.length_c   1.000
_cell.angle_alpha   90.00
_cell.angle_beta   90.00
_cell.angle_gamma   90.00
#
_symmetry.space_group_name_H-M   'P 1'
#
loop_
_entity.id
_entity.type
_entity.pdbx_description
1 polymer ?
#
loop_
_entity_poly.entity_id
_entity_poly.type
_entity_poly.pdbx_seq_one_letter_code
_entity_poly.pdbx_strand_id
1 'polypeptide(L)'
;MSYEKTLASRVKLLRERHDLLQAEVAEGVKLSTSTYSNIETGYAKSTKLKTVIAFADFYGVTTDFLLGRTDKTLDKYGTLIIDPHS
;
A
#
# COMPACT_ATOMS: atom_id res chain seq x y z
N MET A 1 16.27 -1.44 0.58
CA MET A 1 15.47 -0.29 1.09
C MET A 1 14.90 -0.66 2.46
N SER A 2 14.57 0.31 3.33
CA SER A 2 13.85 -0.02 4.57
C SER A 2 12.38 -0.34 4.27
N TYR A 3 11.74 -1.14 5.11
CA TYR A 3 10.37 -1.62 4.89
C TYR A 3 9.35 -0.48 4.76
N GLU A 4 9.59 0.67 5.40
CA GLU A 4 8.75 1.87 5.30
C GLU A 4 8.74 2.44 3.88
N LYS A 5 9.91 2.53 3.24
CA LYS A 5 10.02 3.02 1.85
C LYS A 5 9.35 2.07 0.86
N THR A 6 9.50 0.77 1.10
CA THR A 6 8.90 -0.29 0.28
C THR A 6 7.37 -0.28 0.39
N LEU A 7 6.84 -0.16 1.60
CA LEU A 7 5.40 -0.05 1.81
C LEU A 7 4.85 1.23 1.18
N ALA A 8 5.54 2.35 1.36
CA ALA A 8 5.17 3.65 0.80
C ALA A 8 5.04 3.60 -0.73
N SER A 9 6.05 3.09 -1.44
CA SER A 9 6.03 2.98 -2.90
C SER A 9 4.91 2.08 -3.40
N ARG A 10 4.67 0.94 -2.72
CA ARG A 10 3.63 -0.01 -3.13
C ARG A 10 2.21 0.49 -2.85
N VAL A 11 1.97 1.15 -1.73
CA VAL A 11 0.67 1.78 -1.44
C VAL A 11 0.38 2.87 -2.46
N LYS A 12 1.39 3.68 -2.81
CA LYS A 12 1.27 4.69 -3.87
C LYS A 12 0.94 4.07 -5.22
N LEU A 13 1.70 3.06 -5.62
CA LEU A 13 1.48 2.33 -6.88
C LEU A 13 0.05 1.80 -6.97
N LEU A 14 -0.42 1.11 -5.94
CA LEU A 14 -1.78 0.57 -5.91
C LEU A 14 -2.83 1.69 -5.99
N ARG A 15 -2.67 2.77 -5.24
CA ARG A 15 -3.58 3.92 -5.29
C ARG A 15 -3.70 4.48 -6.72
N GLU A 16 -2.56 4.73 -7.36
CA GLU A 16 -2.51 5.29 -8.71
C GLU A 16 -3.07 4.32 -9.76
N ARG A 17 -2.87 3.01 -9.60
CA ARG A 17 -3.43 1.99 -10.49
C ARG A 17 -4.95 1.84 -10.39
N HIS A 18 -5.53 2.28 -9.29
CA HIS A 18 -6.97 2.30 -9.07
C HIS A 18 -7.59 3.70 -9.23
N ASP A 19 -6.82 4.70 -9.70
CA ASP A 19 -7.27 6.08 -9.89
C ASP A 19 -7.89 6.73 -8.62
N LEU A 20 -7.38 6.35 -7.44
CA LEU A 20 -7.90 6.82 -6.16
C LEU A 20 -7.15 8.06 -5.63
N LEU A 21 -7.89 8.91 -4.93
CA LEU A 21 -7.37 9.97 -4.08
C LEU A 21 -6.88 9.40 -2.76
N GLN A 22 -5.90 10.07 -2.14
CA GLN A 22 -5.37 9.66 -0.82
C GLN A 22 -6.47 9.61 0.26
N ALA A 23 -7.46 10.50 0.18
CA ALA A 23 -8.58 10.55 1.11
C ALA A 23 -9.51 9.32 0.98
N GLU A 24 -9.75 8.84 -0.25
CA GLU A 24 -10.59 7.67 -0.51
C GLU A 24 -9.94 6.40 0.04
N VAL A 25 -8.62 6.25 -0.14
CA VAL A 25 -7.91 5.11 0.43
C VAL A 25 -7.89 5.21 1.96
N ALA A 26 -7.61 6.40 2.51
CA ALA A 26 -7.59 6.61 3.95
C ALA A 26 -8.92 6.23 4.61
N GLU A 27 -10.04 6.63 4.02
CA GLU A 27 -11.38 6.21 4.45
C GLU A 27 -11.55 4.69 4.37
N GLY A 28 -11.20 4.09 3.22
CA GLY A 28 -11.30 2.65 3.00
C GLY A 28 -10.50 1.80 3.99
N VAL A 29 -9.34 2.28 4.45
CA VAL A 29 -8.49 1.60 5.44
C VAL A 29 -8.66 2.13 6.87
N LYS A 30 -9.67 2.97 7.12
CA LYS A 30 -10.01 3.55 8.44
C LYS A 30 -8.84 4.32 9.07
N LEU A 31 -8.17 5.14 8.28
CA LEU A 31 -7.11 6.06 8.69
C LEU A 31 -7.55 7.51 8.49
N SER A 32 -6.89 8.44 9.18
CA SER A 32 -6.93 9.85 8.76
C SER A 32 -6.12 10.02 7.47
N THR A 33 -6.53 10.98 6.63
CA THR A 33 -5.77 11.35 5.42
C THR A 33 -4.32 11.73 5.74
N SER A 34 -4.07 12.37 6.89
CA SER A 34 -2.72 12.70 7.36
C SER A 34 -1.88 11.46 7.70
N THR A 35 -2.49 10.44 8.33
CA THR A 35 -1.80 9.19 8.63
C THR A 35 -1.47 8.44 7.35
N TYR A 36 -2.43 8.37 6.42
CA TYR A 36 -2.21 7.80 5.10
C TYR A 36 -1.07 8.51 4.35
N SER A 37 -1.10 9.84 4.30
CA SER A 37 -0.06 10.63 3.63
C SER A 37 1.32 10.34 4.21
N ASN A 38 1.47 10.25 5.54
CA ASN A 38 2.75 9.93 6.16
C ASN A 38 3.26 8.53 5.79
N ILE A 39 2.35 7.57 5.58
CA ILE A 39 2.70 6.23 5.11
C ILE A 39 3.14 6.28 3.64
N GLU A 40 2.36 6.91 2.77
CA GLU A 40 2.64 6.97 1.32
C GLU A 40 3.94 7.74 1.00
N THR A 41 4.34 8.68 1.85
CA THR A 41 5.62 9.40 1.70
C THR A 41 6.80 8.71 2.39
N GLY A 42 6.57 7.63 3.13
CA GLY A 42 7.60 6.93 3.92
C GLY A 42 8.07 7.69 5.17
N TYR A 43 7.33 8.71 5.62
CA TYR A 43 7.61 9.42 6.88
C TYR A 43 7.18 8.63 8.12
N ALA A 44 6.23 7.70 7.97
CA ALA A 44 5.80 6.82 9.03
C ALA A 44 6.90 5.81 9.40
N LYS A 45 7.67 6.11 10.46
CA LYS A 45 8.76 5.26 10.96
C LYS A 45 8.31 3.88 11.47
N SER A 46 7.02 3.69 11.72
CA SER A 46 6.45 2.41 12.11
C SER A 46 4.98 2.37 11.70
N THR A 47 4.65 1.46 10.78
CA THR A 47 3.27 1.18 10.38
C THR A 47 2.77 -0.03 11.16
N LYS A 48 1.61 0.11 11.81
CA LYS A 48 1.03 -0.97 12.62
C LYS A 48 0.64 -2.14 11.73
N LEU A 49 0.80 -3.37 12.22
CA LEU A 49 0.42 -4.59 11.49
C LEU A 49 -1.03 -4.52 10.95
N LYS A 50 -1.98 -4.07 11.78
CA LYS A 50 -3.38 -3.89 11.37
C LYS A 50 -3.57 -2.98 10.15
N THR A 51 -2.69 -2.00 9.97
CA THR A 51 -2.75 -1.07 8.85
C THR A 51 -2.22 -1.72 7.58
N VAL A 52 -1.15 -2.52 7.68
CA VAL A 52 -0.65 -3.30 6.55
C VAL A 52 -1.69 -4.31 6.08
N ILE A 53 -2.37 -4.99 7.01
CA ILE A 53 -3.49 -5.89 6.71
C ILE A 53 -4.63 -5.13 6.04
N ALA A 54 -5.03 -3.98 6.57
CA ALA A 54 -6.10 -3.17 5.96
C ALA A 54 -5.80 -2.76 4.52
N PHE A 55 -4.54 -2.42 4.19
CA PHE A 55 -4.15 -2.17 2.80
C PHE A 55 -4.24 -3.42 1.92
N ALA A 56 -3.76 -4.57 2.43
CA ALA A 56 -3.85 -5.84 1.73
C ALA A 56 -5.29 -6.18 1.39
N ASP A 57 -6.20 -6.07 2.36
CA ASP A 57 -7.63 -6.33 2.18
C ASP A 57 -8.29 -5.31 1.23
N PHE A 58 -7.97 -4.03 1.36
CA PHE A 58 -8.56 -2.96 0.54
C PHE A 58 -8.25 -3.11 -0.95
N TYR A 59 -7.00 -3.48 -1.27
CA TYR A 59 -6.53 -3.67 -2.64
C TYR A 59 -6.67 -5.12 -3.15
N GLY A 60 -6.93 -6.08 -2.26
CA GLY A 60 -6.95 -7.52 -2.56
C GLY A 60 -5.59 -8.09 -2.91
N VAL A 61 -4.52 -7.56 -2.32
CA VAL A 61 -3.12 -7.97 -2.55
C VAL A 61 -2.57 -8.71 -1.33
N THR A 62 -1.39 -9.31 -1.46
CA THR A 62 -0.72 -9.94 -0.32
C THR A 62 0.12 -8.95 0.50
N THR A 63 0.29 -9.23 1.80
CA THR A 63 1.26 -8.49 2.62
C THR A 63 2.70 -8.74 2.17
N ASP A 64 2.99 -9.91 1.58
CA ASP A 64 4.29 -10.23 1.01
C ASP A 64 4.66 -9.28 -0.13
N PHE A 65 3.69 -8.94 -0.98
CA PHE A 65 3.87 -7.86 -1.95
C PHE A 65 4.12 -6.55 -1.21
N LEU A 66 3.19 -6.06 -0.38
CA LEU A 66 3.32 -4.76 0.30
C LEU A 66 4.65 -4.56 1.04
N LEU A 67 5.22 -5.61 1.61
CA LEU A 67 6.47 -5.57 2.39
C LEU A 67 7.74 -5.91 1.60
N GLY A 68 7.64 -6.25 0.31
CA GLY A 68 8.79 -6.52 -0.56
C GLY A 68 9.40 -7.89 -0.44
N ARG A 69 8.60 -8.88 -0.06
CA ARG A 69 8.96 -10.30 -0.15
C ARG A 69 8.70 -10.87 -1.55
N THR A 70 7.89 -10.17 -2.36
CA THR A 70 7.69 -10.47 -3.78
C THR A 70 7.36 -9.20 -4.57
N ASP A 71 7.78 -9.17 -5.82
CA ASP A 71 7.62 -8.03 -6.72
C ASP A 71 6.32 -8.06 -7.54
N LYS A 72 5.54 -9.14 -7.40
CA LYS A 72 4.30 -9.35 -8.18
C LYS A 72 3.14 -9.75 -7.29
N THR A 73 1.94 -9.30 -7.65
CA THR A 73 0.69 -9.70 -7.00
C THR A 73 -0.49 -9.58 -7.95
N LEU A 74 -1.63 -10.13 -7.56
CA LEU A 74 -2.91 -9.86 -8.20
C LEU A 74 -3.67 -8.88 -7.30
N ASP A 75 -4.37 -7.92 -7.89
CA ASP A 75 -5.34 -7.10 -7.16
C ASP A 75 -6.68 -7.83 -7.00
N LYS A 76 -7.63 -7.20 -6.30
CA LYS A 76 -9.00 -7.72 -6.10
C LYS A 76 -9.80 -7.96 -7.40
N TYR A 77 -9.34 -7.47 -8.54
CA TYR A 77 -9.96 -7.68 -9.86
C TYR A 77 -9.22 -8.75 -10.69
N GLY A 78 -8.19 -9.39 -10.13
CA GLY A 78 -7.35 -10.35 -10.84
C GLY A 78 -6.33 -9.72 -11.77
N THR A 79 -6.10 -8.40 -11.67
CA THR A 79 -5.12 -7.69 -12.48
C THR A 79 -3.72 -7.94 -11.94
N LEU A 80 -2.78 -8.31 -12.81
CA LEU A 80 -1.37 -8.43 -12.45
C LEU A 80 -0.76 -7.05 -12.18
N ILE A 81 -0.23 -6.89 -10.96
CA ILE A 81 0.55 -5.72 -10.54
C ILE A 81 1.99 -6.17 -10.33
N ILE A 82 2.92 -5.41 -10.90
CA ILE A 82 4.37 -5.62 -10.76
C ILE A 82 4.96 -4.33 -10.19
N ASP A 83 5.74 -4.44 -9.12
CA ASP A 83 6.53 -3.35 -8.59
C ASP A 83 7.68 -3.06 -9.57
N PRO A 84 7.77 -1.85 -10.17
CA PRO A 84 8.82 -1.53 -11.13
C PRO A 84 10.19 -1.24 -10.50
N HIS A 85 10.30 -1.24 -9.17
CA HIS A 85 11.48 -0.79 -8.43
C HIS A 85 12.25 -1.90 -7.69
N SER A 86 12.13 -3.15 -8.15
CA SER A 86 12.88 -4.31 -7.63
C SER A 86 14.39 -4.22 -7.80
#